data_AF-A0A7J6SUE4-F1
#
_entry.id   AF-A0A7J6SUE4-F1
#
_cell.length_a   1.000
_cell.length_b   1.000
_cell.length_c   1.000
_cell.angle_alpha   90.00
_cell.angle_beta   90.00
_cell.angle_gamma   90.00
#
_symmetry.space_group_name_H-M   'P 1'
#
loop_
_entity.id
_entity.type
_entity.pdbx_description
1 polymer ?
#
loop_
_entity_poly.entity_id
_entity_poly.type
_entity_poly.pdbx_seq_one_letter_code
_entity_poly.pdbx_strand_id
1 'polypeptide(L)'
;AIDALSGSTDRGVPGRARIREEGVFSNVPSPRVASRIDLIDGSRFTVDRTGTFEIYCDGEEATMPDNSTRVPYPALSMARIINTFTYVDLTVNVDRAANISCVALPWVIDAASRQEDFVQGVEDGYDYVQIRPESPSVATVKLEGVNALVSFPTGGQTILKLPNLSPGTLHDLYCATADPILDEDDDLIATMPEEDMWASRRTVHTKGPTPMWKSVECTAGTSCTVSGLTGFGLKPGDGLVVRSFGSECRVCECNGVRDPELGSAATLCIPELKPDPLFGTPITGITQDPQGPWCYVDEGSCDDGKESPYYAGLFTSYLACQNPSEGVEGFEGFSRTPDGSTFTWYESASSGDERGQLVVTAPGGLYDLCWCSDEPSISGVCTLMRDYSLYVGILYIRGVSGLDDTTIHDCTAGRNCSITLTGLSGTGPHDRLAALPGACSDWQPATEADYPGVPGFPNSAITLPLYQASGYPAQSFEWGSPIFAQGGTYSLCWCSASEASDCQSRMIGVNFLAPVGSVRVVG
;
A
#
# COMPACT_ATOMS: atom_id res chain seq x y z
N ALA A 1 -14.19 42.88 35.56
CA ALA A 1 -14.46 43.66 36.78
C ALA A 1 -13.26 43.52 37.66
N ILE A 2 -12.21 44.30 37.41
CA ILE A 2 -11.03 44.30 38.28
C ILE A 2 -10.74 45.76 38.57
N ASP A 3 -11.32 46.24 39.65
CA ASP A 3 -10.87 47.47 40.28
C ASP A 3 -10.17 47.15 41.60
N ALA A 4 -9.11 47.90 41.85
CA ALA A 4 -8.13 47.70 42.90
C ALA A 4 -8.77 47.60 44.30
N LEU A 5 -8.70 46.41 44.91
CA LEU A 5 -9.04 46.20 46.32
C LEU A 5 -7.83 46.47 47.20
N SER A 6 -7.48 47.74 47.39
CA SER A 6 -6.84 48.18 48.63
C SER A 6 -7.92 48.76 49.54
N GLY A 7 -8.56 47.90 50.33
CA GLY A 7 -9.42 48.31 51.44
C GLY A 7 -10.90 48.04 51.25
N SER A 8 -11.32 46.78 51.20
CA SER A 8 -12.67 46.40 51.63
C SER A 8 -12.64 44.96 52.14
N THR A 9 -13.13 44.76 53.36
CA THR A 9 -13.12 43.51 54.12
C THR A 9 -14.17 42.48 53.71
N ASP A 10 -14.89 42.70 52.61
CA ASP A 10 -15.83 41.71 52.09
C ASP A 10 -15.15 40.79 51.06
N ARG A 11 -14.60 39.67 51.56
CA ARG A 11 -14.19 38.51 50.76
C ARG A 11 -15.41 37.73 50.23
N GLY A 12 -16.37 38.44 49.65
CA GLY A 12 -17.52 37.84 49.00
C GLY A 12 -17.29 37.77 47.50
N VAL A 13 -17.66 36.65 46.88
CA VAL A 13 -17.78 36.54 45.42
C VAL A 13 -18.60 37.75 44.92
N PRO A 14 -18.06 38.58 44.00
CA PRO A 14 -18.80 39.73 43.49
C PRO A 14 -20.12 39.25 42.88
N GLY A 15 -21.22 39.94 43.22
CA GLY A 15 -22.54 39.59 42.68
C GLY A 15 -22.53 39.63 41.15
N ARG A 16 -23.33 38.75 40.53
CA ARG A 16 -23.42 38.60 39.05
C ARG A 16 -23.57 39.93 38.31
N ALA A 17 -24.37 40.86 38.85
CA ALA A 17 -24.56 42.19 38.27
C ALA A 17 -23.25 43.00 38.17
N ARG A 18 -22.39 42.92 39.20
CA ARG A 18 -21.11 43.62 39.23
C ARG A 18 -20.09 42.99 38.28
N ILE A 19 -20.09 41.66 38.17
CA ILE A 19 -19.29 40.95 37.15
C ILE A 19 -19.70 41.41 35.74
N ARG A 20 -21.01 41.62 35.51
CA ARG A 20 -21.56 42.09 34.23
C ARG A 20 -21.24 43.54 33.89
N GLU A 21 -21.33 44.43 34.88
CA GLU A 21 -21.14 45.87 34.66
C GLU A 21 -19.67 46.24 34.44
N GLU A 22 -18.77 45.58 35.19
CA GLU A 22 -17.34 45.92 35.17
C GLU A 22 -16.52 44.86 34.39
N GLY A 23 -17.13 43.77 33.90
CA GLY A 23 -16.53 42.62 33.20
C GLY A 23 -15.92 42.91 31.83
N VAL A 24 -15.02 42.02 31.36
CA VAL A 24 -14.60 41.96 29.95
C VAL A 24 -15.33 40.78 29.32
N PHE A 25 -16.04 41.03 28.22
CA PHE A 25 -16.87 40.01 27.56
C PHE A 25 -16.30 39.65 26.19
N SER A 26 -16.35 38.36 25.87
CA SER A 26 -16.05 37.83 24.54
C SER A 26 -17.15 36.86 24.14
N ASN A 27 -17.58 36.92 22.88
CA ASN A 27 -18.54 35.96 22.35
C ASN A 27 -17.82 34.66 22.00
N VAL A 28 -18.24 33.55 22.62
CA VAL A 28 -17.72 32.21 22.33
C VAL A 28 -18.74 31.49 21.45
N PRO A 29 -18.50 31.35 20.12
CA PRO A 29 -19.49 30.82 19.18
C PRO A 29 -19.76 29.31 19.33
N SER A 30 -19.02 28.60 20.20
CA SER A 30 -19.26 27.18 20.50
C SER A 30 -18.77 26.85 21.91
N PRO A 31 -19.59 26.19 22.77
CA PRO A 31 -19.23 25.94 24.16
C PRO A 31 -18.10 24.92 24.36
N ARG A 32 -17.52 24.30 23.32
CA ARG A 32 -16.61 23.15 23.49
C ARG A 32 -15.34 23.12 22.66
N VAL A 33 -14.98 24.19 21.95
CA VAL A 33 -13.55 24.35 21.61
C VAL A 33 -12.88 24.84 22.88
N ALA A 34 -11.79 24.21 23.33
CA ALA A 34 -10.88 24.82 24.28
C ALA A 34 -10.29 26.08 23.63
N SER A 35 -11.06 27.16 23.59
CA SER A 35 -10.64 28.43 23.04
C SER A 35 -9.67 29.03 24.04
N ARG A 36 -8.43 29.18 23.61
CA ARG A 36 -7.48 30.06 24.31
C ARG A 36 -8.05 31.46 24.22
N ILE A 37 -8.59 31.97 25.32
CA ILE A 37 -9.04 33.36 25.41
C ILE A 37 -7.77 34.18 25.58
N ASP A 38 -7.20 34.62 24.46
CA ASP A 38 -6.15 35.63 24.48
C ASP A 38 -6.81 36.98 24.83
N LEU A 39 -6.38 37.58 25.94
CA LEU A 39 -6.87 38.89 26.37
C LEU A 39 -6.56 39.92 25.26
N ILE A 40 -7.58 40.66 24.83
CA ILE A 40 -7.62 41.43 23.57
C ILE A 40 -6.67 42.66 23.54
N ASP A 41 -5.84 42.87 24.56
CA ASP A 41 -4.89 43.97 24.53
C ASP A 41 -3.49 43.51 24.93
N GLY A 42 -2.50 43.78 24.07
CA GLY A 42 -1.09 43.39 24.20
C GLY A 42 -0.34 44.08 25.36
N SER A 43 -1.05 44.55 26.38
CA SER A 43 -0.47 45.01 27.63
C SER A 43 -0.17 43.78 28.51
N ARG A 44 1.13 43.48 28.64
CA ARG A 44 1.63 42.41 29.52
C ARG A 44 1.03 42.56 30.92
N PHE A 45 0.23 41.58 31.33
CA PHE A 45 -0.15 41.39 32.73
C PHE A 45 1.13 41.04 33.52
N THR A 46 1.78 42.02 34.14
CA THR A 46 2.82 41.73 35.15
C THR A 46 2.12 41.42 36.45
N VAL A 47 1.83 40.14 36.66
CA VAL A 47 1.45 39.59 37.97
C VAL A 47 2.69 39.71 38.87
N ASP A 48 2.68 40.62 39.84
CA ASP A 48 3.70 40.65 40.89
C ASP A 48 3.67 39.31 41.65
N ARG A 49 4.85 38.77 41.96
CA ARG A 49 5.10 37.40 42.47
C ARG A 49 4.51 37.12 43.86
N THR A 50 3.70 38.03 44.42
CA THR A 50 3.23 37.92 45.82
C THR A 50 1.71 38.04 45.99
N GLY A 51 0.92 38.17 44.91
CA GLY A 51 -0.54 38.21 44.99
C GLY A 51 -1.21 36.94 44.44
N THR A 52 -2.08 36.31 45.24
CA THR A 52 -3.13 35.40 44.74
C THR A 52 -4.30 36.22 44.24
N PHE A 53 -4.71 35.98 42.99
CA PHE A 53 -5.88 36.60 42.37
C PHE A 53 -6.98 35.56 42.18
N GLU A 54 -8.23 35.97 42.37
CA GLU A 54 -9.40 35.15 42.06
C GLU A 54 -10.06 35.70 40.80
N ILE A 55 -10.28 34.83 39.82
CA ILE A 55 -10.97 35.16 38.57
C ILE A 55 -12.38 34.60 38.66
N TYR A 56 -13.37 35.46 38.48
CA TYR A 56 -14.79 35.10 38.47
C TYR A 56 -15.33 35.18 37.04
N CYS A 57 -15.89 34.08 36.55
CA CYS A 57 -16.49 33.99 35.22
C CYS A 57 -18.02 33.91 35.35
N ASP A 58 -18.75 34.73 34.59
CA ASP A 58 -20.19 34.56 34.36
C ASP A 58 -20.38 34.16 32.90
N GLY A 59 -21.25 33.18 32.66
CA GLY A 59 -21.64 32.73 31.33
C GLY A 59 -23.16 32.83 31.20
N GLU A 60 -23.62 33.38 30.10
CA GLU A 60 -25.03 33.31 29.71
C GLU A 60 -25.07 32.73 28.31
N GLU A 61 -25.96 31.75 28.11
CA GLU A 61 -26.29 31.28 26.77
C GLU A 61 -26.91 32.48 26.06
N ALA A 62 -26.19 33.05 25.09
CA ALA A 62 -26.75 34.11 24.28
C ALA A 62 -28.00 33.55 23.61
N THR A 63 -29.17 34.04 23.99
CA THR A 63 -30.36 33.91 23.14
C THR A 63 -29.97 34.57 21.82
N MET A 64 -29.91 33.77 20.75
CA MET A 64 -29.48 34.26 19.44
C MET A 64 -30.27 35.53 19.08
N PRO A 65 -29.64 36.57 18.51
CA PRO A 65 -30.27 37.87 18.32
C PRO A 65 -31.48 37.85 17.38
N ASP A 66 -31.66 36.75 16.66
CA ASP A 66 -32.85 36.39 15.93
C ASP A 66 -33.48 35.16 16.60
N ASN A 67 -34.79 35.04 16.49
CA ASN A 67 -35.55 33.87 16.91
C ASN A 67 -35.21 32.63 16.02
N SER A 68 -33.96 32.48 15.58
CA SER A 68 -33.42 31.33 14.87
C SER A 68 -33.40 30.17 15.85
N THR A 69 -34.41 29.34 15.69
CA THR A 69 -34.53 28.02 16.28
C THR A 69 -33.17 27.31 16.23
N ARG A 70 -32.79 26.65 17.34
CA ARG A 70 -31.82 25.52 17.27
C ARG A 70 -32.10 24.78 15.96
N VAL A 71 -31.07 24.60 15.13
CA VAL A 71 -31.20 23.80 13.91
C VAL A 71 -32.00 22.53 14.27
N PRO A 72 -33.03 22.15 13.51
CA PRO A 72 -33.96 21.10 13.95
C PRO A 72 -33.24 19.76 14.16
N TYR A 73 -32.08 19.59 13.52
CA TYR A 73 -31.22 18.40 13.58
C TYR A 73 -29.99 18.62 14.50
N PRO A 74 -29.31 17.56 14.96
CA PRO A 74 -28.07 17.66 15.74
C PRO A 74 -26.93 18.32 14.95
N ALA A 75 -26.36 19.41 15.46
CA ALA A 75 -25.25 20.10 14.80
C ALA A 75 -23.95 19.29 14.94
N LEU A 76 -23.23 19.10 13.83
CA LEU A 76 -21.97 18.35 13.77
C LEU A 76 -20.80 19.25 13.39
N SER A 77 -19.64 19.00 14.01
CA SER A 77 -18.36 19.56 13.58
C SER A 77 -17.27 18.50 13.55
N MET A 78 -16.48 18.46 12.47
CA MET A 78 -15.28 17.63 12.38
C MET A 78 -14.14 18.31 13.14
N ALA A 79 -13.70 17.71 14.25
CA ALA A 79 -12.78 18.31 15.20
C ALA A 79 -11.31 17.96 14.92
N ARG A 80 -11.04 16.70 14.56
CA ARG A 80 -9.69 16.21 14.27
C ARG A 80 -9.77 15.14 13.20
N ILE A 81 -8.83 15.20 12.26
CA ILE A 81 -8.69 14.26 11.16
C ILE A 81 -7.27 13.71 11.24
N ILE A 82 -7.12 12.40 11.41
CA ILE A 82 -5.83 11.72 11.33
C ILE A 82 -5.91 10.80 10.12
N ASN A 83 -5.16 11.14 9.08
CA ASN A 83 -5.09 10.37 7.84
C ASN A 83 -3.93 9.37 7.89
N THR A 84 -4.19 8.17 7.41
CA THR A 84 -3.16 7.15 7.14
C THR A 84 -3.07 6.90 5.64
N PHE A 85 -2.57 5.72 5.24
CA PHE A 85 -2.50 5.29 3.85
C PHE A 85 -3.85 4.77 3.33
N THR A 86 -4.59 4.04 4.16
CA THR A 86 -5.82 3.30 3.77
C THR A 86 -7.05 3.66 4.58
N TYR A 87 -6.92 4.47 5.62
CA TYR A 87 -8.06 4.92 6.43
C TYR A 87 -7.87 6.32 7.03
N VAL A 88 -8.99 6.90 7.48
CA VAL A 88 -9.02 8.16 8.23
C VAL A 88 -9.71 7.93 9.57
N ASP A 89 -9.04 8.31 10.66
CA ASP A 89 -9.69 8.47 11.96
C ASP A 89 -10.27 9.88 12.07
N LEU A 90 -11.59 9.95 12.06
CA LEU A 90 -12.36 11.18 12.08
C LEU A 90 -12.98 11.38 13.47
N THR A 91 -12.49 12.38 14.19
CA THR A 91 -13.10 12.83 15.44
C THR A 91 -14.20 13.83 15.13
N VAL A 92 -15.43 13.50 15.48
CA VAL A 92 -16.61 14.37 15.30
C VAL A 92 -17.17 14.78 16.66
N ASN A 93 -17.65 16.03 16.73
CA ASN A 93 -18.39 16.54 17.87
C ASN A 93 -19.84 16.80 17.45
N VAL A 94 -20.78 16.36 18.27
CA VAL A 94 -22.21 16.66 18.13
C VAL A 94 -22.74 17.41 19.35
N ASP A 95 -23.69 18.31 19.14
CA ASP A 95 -24.27 19.18 20.18
C ASP A 95 -25.30 18.47 21.08
N ARG A 96 -25.92 17.40 20.59
CA ARG A 96 -26.90 16.56 21.29
C ARG A 96 -26.81 15.10 20.84
N ALA A 97 -27.70 14.25 21.35
CA ALA A 97 -27.78 12.86 20.90
C ALA A 97 -28.04 12.80 19.38
N ALA A 98 -27.30 11.96 18.65
CA ALA A 98 -27.30 11.94 17.20
C ALA A 98 -26.93 10.55 16.66
N ASN A 99 -27.59 10.13 15.59
CA ASN A 99 -27.05 9.14 14.67
C ASN A 99 -26.16 9.86 13.65
N ILE A 100 -24.91 9.43 13.50
CA ILE A 100 -23.89 10.05 12.67
C ILE A 100 -23.50 9.08 11.57
N SER A 101 -23.52 9.55 10.33
CA SER A 101 -23.08 8.78 9.17
C SER A 101 -22.02 9.57 8.43
N CYS A 102 -20.85 8.98 8.18
CA CYS A 102 -19.76 9.65 7.47
C CYS A 102 -19.23 8.81 6.31
N VAL A 103 -18.93 9.45 5.18
CA VAL A 103 -18.35 8.81 4.00
C VAL A 103 -17.14 9.59 3.50
N ALA A 104 -16.17 8.89 2.91
CA ALA A 104 -15.06 9.47 2.18
C ALA A 104 -15.22 9.16 0.69
N LEU A 105 -15.37 10.18 -0.15
CA LEU A 105 -15.49 10.00 -1.59
C LEU A 105 -14.15 10.31 -2.27
N PRO A 106 -13.56 9.38 -3.04
CA PRO A 106 -12.30 9.61 -3.73
C PRO A 106 -12.49 10.61 -4.87
N TRP A 107 -11.48 11.45 -5.10
CA TRP A 107 -11.39 12.23 -6.32
C TRP A 107 -11.07 11.29 -7.48
N VAL A 108 -11.80 11.45 -8.58
CA VAL A 108 -11.61 10.64 -9.77
C VAL A 108 -10.32 11.09 -10.44
N ILE A 109 -9.38 10.19 -10.62
CA ILE A 109 -8.19 10.45 -11.43
C ILE A 109 -8.64 10.39 -12.88
N ASP A 110 -8.50 11.46 -13.67
CA ASP A 110 -8.79 11.36 -15.10
C ASP A 110 -7.49 11.08 -15.86
N ALA A 111 -7.32 9.85 -16.33
CA ALA A 111 -6.19 9.48 -17.18
C ALA A 111 -6.35 9.98 -18.63
N ALA A 112 -7.52 10.48 -19.02
CA ALA A 112 -7.87 10.86 -20.38
C ALA A 112 -7.83 12.37 -20.64
N SER A 113 -7.55 13.22 -19.64
CA SER A 113 -7.45 14.66 -19.84
C SER A 113 -6.13 15.01 -20.56
N ARG A 114 -6.04 14.73 -21.86
CA ARG A 114 -5.18 15.49 -22.76
C ARG A 114 -5.69 16.92 -22.73
N GLN A 115 -5.00 17.80 -22.01
CA GLN A 115 -5.13 19.21 -22.34
C GLN A 115 -4.47 19.38 -23.72
N GLU A 116 -5.29 19.58 -24.76
CA GLU A 116 -4.86 19.83 -26.14
C GLU A 116 -4.16 21.19 -26.33
N ASP A 117 -3.57 21.77 -25.27
CA ASP A 117 -2.71 22.94 -25.39
C ASP A 117 -1.29 22.48 -25.73
N PHE A 118 -1.11 22.24 -27.02
CA PHE A 118 0.15 21.96 -27.70
C PHE A 118 1.16 23.10 -27.46
N VAL A 119 1.92 23.02 -26.36
CA VAL A 119 3.21 23.70 -26.22
C VAL A 119 4.29 22.71 -26.63
N GLN A 120 4.80 22.89 -27.85
CA GLN A 120 5.96 22.18 -28.36
C GLN A 120 7.16 22.40 -27.41
N GLY A 121 7.59 21.34 -26.70
CA GLY A 121 8.92 21.32 -26.07
C GLY A 121 9.05 20.73 -24.67
N VAL A 122 8.04 20.09 -24.08
CA VAL A 122 8.21 19.36 -22.81
C VAL A 122 7.98 17.87 -23.06
N GLU A 123 9.06 17.10 -23.02
CA GLU A 123 9.04 15.63 -23.04
C GLU A 123 8.40 15.11 -21.74
N ASP A 124 7.42 14.22 -21.90
CA ASP A 124 6.97 13.19 -20.96
C ASP A 124 6.66 13.61 -19.50
N GLY A 125 5.56 14.33 -19.32
CA GLY A 125 4.88 14.45 -18.03
C GLY A 125 3.37 14.36 -18.19
N TYR A 126 2.78 13.20 -17.90
CA TYR A 126 1.32 13.09 -17.73
C TYR A 126 0.97 13.71 -16.39
N ASP A 127 0.42 14.93 -16.40
CA ASP A 127 -0.10 15.56 -15.19
C ASP A 127 -1.50 14.99 -14.93
N TYR A 128 -1.61 14.08 -13.96
CA TYR A 128 -2.87 13.43 -13.62
C TYR A 128 -3.78 14.45 -12.92
N VAL A 129 -4.83 14.90 -13.61
CA VAL A 129 -5.81 15.81 -13.02
C VAL A 129 -6.77 15.00 -12.15
N GLN A 130 -6.76 15.27 -10.84
CA GLN A 130 -7.77 14.73 -9.93
C GLN A 130 -9.03 15.61 -10.00
N ILE A 131 -10.14 15.00 -10.41
CA ILE A 131 -11.45 15.65 -10.53
C ILE A 131 -12.26 15.35 -9.27
N ARG A 132 -12.77 16.40 -8.63
CA ARG A 132 -13.63 16.29 -7.46
C ARG A 132 -14.91 15.51 -7.80
N PRO A 133 -15.36 14.57 -6.95
CA PRO A 133 -16.59 13.84 -7.19
C PRO A 133 -17.82 14.74 -7.00
N GLU A 134 -18.95 14.34 -7.58
CA GLU A 134 -20.24 14.96 -7.27
C GLU A 134 -20.56 14.82 -5.78
N SER A 135 -21.18 15.84 -5.20
CA SER A 135 -21.54 15.81 -3.78
C SER A 135 -22.66 14.79 -3.54
N PRO A 136 -22.56 13.94 -2.50
CA PRO A 136 -23.53 12.88 -2.28
C PRO A 136 -24.84 13.44 -1.70
N SER A 137 -25.91 12.66 -1.81
CA SER A 137 -27.15 12.90 -1.06
C SER A 137 -27.01 12.42 0.38
N VAL A 138 -27.82 12.96 1.30
CA VAL A 138 -27.83 12.49 2.71
C VAL A 138 -28.22 11.01 2.80
N ALA A 139 -29.12 10.54 1.93
CA ALA A 139 -29.53 9.14 1.89
C ALA A 139 -28.35 8.21 1.53
N THR A 140 -27.53 8.61 0.55
CA THR A 140 -26.31 7.87 0.17
C THR A 140 -25.33 7.80 1.32
N VAL A 141 -25.07 8.93 2.01
CA VAL A 141 -24.15 8.96 3.16
C VAL A 141 -24.63 8.06 4.30
N LYS A 142 -25.94 8.00 4.57
CA LYS A 142 -26.51 7.11 5.59
C LYS A 142 -26.40 5.63 5.22
N LEU A 143 -26.55 5.30 3.94
CA LEU A 143 -26.55 3.93 3.45
C LEU A 143 -25.13 3.35 3.33
N GLU A 144 -24.20 4.12 2.77
CA GLU A 144 -22.85 3.66 2.42
C GLU A 144 -21.79 4.10 3.44
N GLY A 145 -22.12 5.06 4.31
CA GLY A 145 -21.19 5.62 5.28
C GLY A 145 -20.98 4.74 6.52
N VAL A 146 -19.90 5.04 7.24
CA VAL A 146 -19.65 4.50 8.57
C VAL A 146 -20.57 5.20 9.56
N ASN A 147 -21.33 4.40 10.31
CA ASN A 147 -22.37 4.87 11.22
C ASN A 147 -21.91 4.81 12.68
N ALA A 148 -22.27 5.82 13.47
CA ALA A 148 -22.01 5.89 14.90
C ALA A 148 -23.19 6.53 15.64
N LEU A 149 -23.53 5.99 16.82
CA LEU A 149 -24.59 6.53 17.67
C LEU A 149 -23.99 7.26 18.88
N VAL A 150 -24.35 8.53 19.06
CA VAL A 150 -24.08 9.30 20.28
C VAL A 150 -25.38 9.42 21.08
N SER A 151 -25.45 8.75 22.21
CA SER A 151 -26.68 8.64 23.03
C SER A 151 -26.78 9.69 24.15
N PHE A 152 -25.73 10.48 24.38
CA PHE A 152 -25.73 11.46 25.47
C PHE A 152 -26.62 12.67 25.10
N PRO A 153 -27.61 13.04 25.94
CA PRO A 153 -28.52 14.17 25.67
C PRO A 153 -27.79 15.49 25.44
N THR A 154 -26.63 15.67 26.07
CA THR A 154 -25.78 16.88 25.97
C THR A 154 -24.76 16.83 24.83
N GLY A 155 -24.91 15.86 23.92
CA GLY A 155 -23.96 15.61 22.86
C GLY A 155 -22.64 15.07 23.37
N GLY A 156 -21.70 14.86 22.45
CA GLY A 156 -20.44 14.21 22.76
C GLY A 156 -19.47 14.22 21.60
N GLN A 157 -18.28 13.69 21.88
CA GLN A 157 -17.27 13.42 20.87
C GLN A 157 -17.28 11.92 20.58
N THR A 158 -17.16 11.55 19.31
CA THR A 158 -16.92 10.17 18.90
C THR A 158 -15.89 10.12 17.78
N ILE A 159 -15.27 8.96 17.60
CA ILE A 159 -14.26 8.70 16.57
C ILE A 159 -14.86 7.70 15.59
N LEU A 160 -14.92 8.08 14.31
CA LEU A 160 -15.29 7.18 13.22
C LEU A 160 -14.03 6.83 12.43
N LYS A 161 -13.78 5.54 12.21
CA LYS A 161 -12.72 5.05 11.32
C LYS A 161 -13.31 4.80 9.94
N LEU A 162 -12.91 5.61 8.95
CA LEU A 162 -13.34 5.47 7.56
C LEU A 162 -12.32 4.57 6.83
N PRO A 163 -12.65 3.32 6.47
CA PRO A 163 -11.72 2.37 5.86
C PRO A 163 -11.69 2.47 4.32
N ASN A 164 -10.79 1.71 3.69
CA ASN A 164 -10.72 1.47 2.24
C ASN A 164 -10.48 2.74 1.39
N LEU A 165 -9.73 3.70 1.89
CA LEU A 165 -9.33 4.87 1.13
C LEU A 165 -8.17 4.52 0.17
N SER A 166 -8.20 5.10 -1.02
CA SER A 166 -7.14 4.93 -2.03
C SER A 166 -5.90 5.73 -1.64
N PRO A 167 -4.71 5.12 -1.49
CA PRO A 167 -3.51 5.84 -1.07
C PRO A 167 -3.12 6.95 -2.07
N GLY A 168 -2.41 7.97 -1.59
CA GLY A 168 -1.94 9.08 -2.45
C GLY A 168 -3.02 9.94 -3.12
N THR A 169 -4.32 9.72 -2.87
CA THR A 169 -5.42 10.44 -3.52
C THR A 169 -6.15 11.40 -2.60
N LEU A 170 -6.75 12.44 -3.20
CA LEU A 170 -7.66 13.32 -2.49
C LEU A 170 -9.00 12.63 -2.23
N HIS A 171 -9.55 12.85 -1.04
CA HIS A 171 -10.89 12.41 -0.68
C HIS A 171 -11.67 13.59 -0.09
N ASP A 172 -12.95 13.69 -0.45
CA ASP A 172 -13.89 14.59 0.21
C ASP A 172 -14.68 13.80 1.27
N LEU A 173 -14.58 14.26 2.51
CA LEU A 173 -15.31 13.72 3.65
C LEU A 173 -16.64 14.46 3.80
N TYR A 174 -17.72 13.70 3.94
CA TYR A 174 -19.06 14.19 4.24
C TYR A 174 -19.58 13.48 5.47
N CYS A 175 -20.21 14.22 6.39
CA CYS A 175 -20.89 13.64 7.54
C CYS A 175 -22.30 14.21 7.63
N ALA A 176 -23.28 13.34 7.82
CA ALA A 176 -24.65 13.69 8.09
C ALA A 176 -25.04 13.28 9.51
N THR A 177 -25.99 14.01 10.09
CA THR A 177 -26.60 13.64 11.37
C THR A 177 -28.10 13.50 11.24
N ALA A 178 -28.67 12.67 12.11
CA ALA A 178 -30.10 12.59 12.34
C ALA A 178 -30.40 12.41 13.83
N ASP A 179 -31.57 12.86 14.26
CA ASP A 179 -32.06 12.60 15.61
C ASP A 179 -32.18 11.08 15.85
N PRO A 180 -31.69 10.51 16.97
CA PRO A 180 -31.82 9.09 17.24
C PRO A 180 -33.25 8.65 17.56
N ILE A 181 -34.17 9.58 17.81
CA ILE A 181 -35.57 9.30 18.09
C ILE A 181 -36.33 9.20 16.76
N LEU A 182 -36.96 8.04 16.55
CA LEU A 182 -37.91 7.84 15.47
C LEU A 182 -39.27 8.45 15.85
N ASP A 183 -39.98 9.03 14.90
CA ASP A 183 -41.36 9.46 15.10
C ASP A 183 -42.32 8.27 15.16
N GLU A 184 -43.63 8.55 15.29
CA GLU A 184 -44.67 7.51 15.40
C GLU A 184 -44.80 6.64 14.13
N ASP A 185 -44.19 7.05 13.01
CA ASP A 185 -44.16 6.35 11.73
C ASP A 185 -42.81 5.64 11.46
N ASP A 186 -41.93 5.54 12.47
CA ASP A 186 -40.55 5.01 12.38
C ASP A 186 -39.59 5.87 11.51
N ASP A 187 -39.93 7.14 11.24
CA ASP A 187 -39.09 8.08 10.48
C ASP A 187 -38.21 8.94 11.40
N LEU A 188 -37.04 9.37 10.91
CA LEU A 188 -36.13 10.24 11.68
C LEU A 188 -36.69 11.66 11.76
N ILE A 189 -37.06 12.11 12.97
CA ILE A 189 -37.74 13.40 13.25
C ILE A 189 -37.05 14.61 12.62
N ALA A 190 -35.70 14.62 12.63
CA ALA A 190 -34.92 15.67 12.01
C ALA A 190 -33.60 15.13 11.45
N THR A 191 -33.44 15.27 10.14
CA THR A 191 -32.21 14.94 9.42
C THR A 191 -31.54 16.23 8.94
N MET A 192 -30.21 16.28 9.01
CA MET A 192 -29.41 17.35 8.44
C MET A 192 -29.72 17.52 6.92
N PRO A 193 -30.04 18.72 6.43
CA PRO A 193 -30.26 18.95 5.01
C PRO A 193 -28.95 18.88 4.23
N GLU A 194 -29.04 18.66 2.92
CA GLU A 194 -27.88 18.46 2.05
C GLU A 194 -26.92 19.66 2.05
N GLU A 195 -27.45 20.88 2.05
CA GLU A 195 -26.65 22.11 2.05
C GLU A 195 -25.72 22.23 3.26
N ASP A 196 -26.21 21.87 4.45
CA ASP A 196 -25.45 21.91 5.70
C ASP A 196 -24.43 20.77 5.75
N MET A 197 -24.79 19.59 5.24
CA MET A 197 -23.85 18.48 5.07
C MET A 197 -22.71 18.88 4.13
N TRP A 198 -23.01 19.47 2.96
CA TRP A 198 -22.00 19.92 2.01
C TRP A 198 -21.12 21.05 2.57
N ALA A 199 -21.69 21.94 3.40
CA ALA A 199 -20.93 22.97 4.11
C ALA A 199 -19.94 22.38 5.14
N SER A 200 -20.25 21.21 5.70
CA SER A 200 -19.37 20.51 6.64
C SER A 200 -18.17 19.80 5.97
N ARG A 201 -18.13 19.75 4.62
CA ARG A 201 -17.12 19.03 3.84
C ARG A 201 -15.69 19.33 4.28
N ARG A 202 -14.86 18.30 4.34
CA ARG A 202 -13.41 18.42 4.49
C ARG A 202 -12.70 17.60 3.42
N THR A 203 -11.75 18.21 2.73
CA THR A 203 -10.88 17.50 1.79
C THR A 203 -9.63 17.02 2.53
N VAL A 204 -9.26 15.76 2.32
CA VAL A 204 -8.08 15.14 2.92
C VAL A 204 -7.24 14.49 1.82
N HIS A 205 -5.92 14.43 2.02
CA HIS A 205 -5.00 13.75 1.11
C HIS A 205 -4.40 12.55 1.84
N THR A 206 -4.70 11.34 1.41
CA THR A 206 -4.09 10.14 2.00
C THR A 206 -2.61 10.09 1.66
N LYS A 207 -1.80 9.61 2.60
CA LYS A 207 -0.37 9.41 2.35
C LYS A 207 -0.14 8.21 1.41
N GLY A 208 1.04 8.14 0.82
CA GLY A 208 1.48 7.04 -0.03
C GLY A 208 1.38 7.36 -1.53
N PRO A 209 1.76 6.38 -2.36
CA PRO A 209 1.69 6.49 -3.81
C PRO A 209 0.26 6.44 -4.32
N THR A 210 -0.03 7.22 -5.35
CA THR A 210 -1.28 7.13 -6.11
C THR A 210 -1.27 5.83 -6.91
N PRO A 211 -2.32 4.99 -6.85
CA PRO A 211 -2.39 3.74 -7.61
C PRO A 211 -2.13 3.96 -9.10
N MET A 212 -1.19 3.20 -9.66
CA MET A 212 -0.84 3.25 -11.07
C MET A 212 -1.86 2.46 -11.86
N TRP A 213 -2.50 3.10 -12.85
CA TRP A 213 -3.40 2.42 -13.77
C TRP A 213 -2.65 1.85 -14.97
N LYS A 214 -1.46 2.39 -15.23
CA LYS A 214 -0.53 1.88 -16.23
C LYS A 214 0.35 0.82 -15.59
N SER A 215 0.44 -0.35 -16.21
CA SER A 215 1.42 -1.36 -15.84
C SER A 215 2.82 -0.79 -16.04
N VAL A 216 3.67 -0.97 -15.04
CA VAL A 216 5.09 -0.73 -15.22
C VAL A 216 5.68 -1.92 -15.95
N GLU A 217 6.61 -1.69 -16.86
CA GLU A 217 7.22 -2.77 -17.64
C GLU A 217 8.68 -2.94 -17.23
N CYS A 218 9.06 -4.16 -16.88
CA CYS A 218 10.45 -4.58 -16.75
C CYS A 218 10.71 -5.77 -17.66
N THR A 219 11.98 -6.06 -17.93
CA THR A 219 12.36 -7.12 -18.85
C THR A 219 13.28 -8.10 -18.13
N ALA A 220 13.01 -9.40 -18.23
CA ALA A 220 13.93 -10.37 -17.63
C ALA A 220 15.28 -10.36 -18.38
N GLY A 221 16.36 -10.51 -17.63
CA GLY A 221 17.75 -10.34 -18.08
C GLY A 221 18.25 -8.91 -18.04
N THR A 222 17.43 -7.91 -17.68
CA THR A 222 17.86 -6.51 -17.53
C THR A 222 17.62 -6.02 -16.12
N SER A 223 18.24 -4.89 -15.78
CA SER A 223 17.87 -4.19 -14.57
C SER A 223 16.49 -3.54 -14.68
N CYS A 224 15.81 -3.42 -13.54
CA CYS A 224 14.46 -2.85 -13.47
C CYS A 224 14.47 -1.57 -12.64
N THR A 225 13.90 -0.51 -13.22
CA THR A 225 13.70 0.78 -12.58
C THR A 225 12.26 1.23 -12.84
N VAL A 226 11.51 1.50 -11.78
CA VAL A 226 10.18 2.10 -11.87
C VAL A 226 10.33 3.59 -11.59
N SER A 227 10.04 4.43 -12.57
CA SER A 227 10.07 5.89 -12.46
C SER A 227 8.69 6.50 -12.65
N GLY A 228 8.53 7.75 -12.19
CA GLY A 228 7.28 8.49 -12.36
C GLY A 228 6.17 8.06 -11.39
N LEU A 229 6.52 7.43 -10.27
CA LEU A 229 5.56 7.19 -9.20
C LEU A 229 5.14 8.54 -8.61
N THR A 230 3.83 8.81 -8.61
CA THR A 230 3.25 10.02 -8.03
C THR A 230 2.49 9.67 -6.75
N GLY A 231 2.23 10.67 -5.91
CA GLY A 231 1.54 10.46 -4.63
C GLY A 231 1.84 11.56 -3.63
N PHE A 232 1.39 11.35 -2.40
CA PHE A 232 1.57 12.32 -1.32
C PHE A 232 2.39 11.75 -0.17
N GLY A 233 3.39 12.50 0.27
CA GLY A 233 4.29 12.07 1.33
C GLY A 233 5.27 10.98 0.92
N LEU A 234 5.51 10.82 -0.38
CA LEU A 234 6.62 10.03 -0.92
C LEU A 234 7.94 10.68 -0.53
N LYS A 235 8.89 9.88 -0.04
CA LYS A 235 10.15 10.39 0.52
C LYS A 235 11.30 9.42 0.28
N PRO A 236 12.56 9.90 0.39
CA PRO A 236 13.72 9.02 0.34
C PRO A 236 13.64 7.94 1.43
N GLY A 237 13.91 6.69 1.07
CA GLY A 237 13.84 5.54 1.98
C GLY A 237 12.60 4.67 1.76
N ASP A 238 11.52 5.22 1.21
CA ASP A 238 10.37 4.42 0.79
C ASP A 238 10.81 3.30 -0.17
N GLY A 239 10.07 2.19 -0.19
CA GLY A 239 10.44 1.03 -1.00
C GLY A 239 9.26 0.42 -1.73
N LEU A 240 9.59 -0.35 -2.76
CA LEU A 240 8.69 -1.32 -3.42
C LEU A 240 9.26 -2.74 -3.36
N VAL A 241 8.36 -3.71 -3.25
CA VAL A 241 8.62 -5.12 -3.52
C VAL A 241 7.68 -5.61 -4.61
N VAL A 242 8.12 -6.66 -5.30
CA VAL A 242 7.35 -7.36 -6.32
C VAL A 242 6.81 -8.64 -5.72
N ARG A 243 5.53 -8.93 -5.96
CA ARG A 243 4.87 -10.16 -5.50
C ARG A 243 4.13 -10.86 -6.62
N SER A 244 3.86 -12.14 -6.40
CA SER A 244 2.95 -12.91 -7.22
C SER A 244 1.62 -12.16 -7.39
N PHE A 245 1.12 -12.15 -8.61
CA PHE A 245 -0.13 -11.48 -8.96
C PHE A 245 -1.32 -12.06 -8.20
N GLY A 246 -2.19 -11.18 -7.68
CA GLY A 246 -3.34 -11.55 -6.88
C GLY A 246 -3.02 -11.82 -5.41
N SER A 247 -1.82 -11.45 -4.94
CA SER A 247 -1.46 -11.50 -3.51
C SER A 247 -2.06 -10.35 -2.71
N GLU A 248 -2.58 -9.31 -3.39
CA GLU A 248 -3.18 -8.11 -2.80
C GLU A 248 -2.25 -7.36 -1.82
N CYS A 249 -0.93 -7.58 -1.92
CA CYS A 249 0.06 -7.11 -0.96
C CYS A 249 -0.20 -7.52 0.49
N ARG A 250 -1.12 -8.47 0.72
CA ARG A 250 -1.34 -9.07 2.03
C ARG A 250 -0.20 -10.02 2.32
N VAL A 251 0.30 -9.94 3.55
CA VAL A 251 1.29 -10.87 4.05
C VAL A 251 0.62 -11.76 5.07
N CYS A 252 0.45 -13.01 4.67
CA CYS A 252 0.08 -14.03 5.61
C CYS A 252 1.36 -14.59 6.26
N GLU A 253 1.81 -13.92 7.32
CA GLU A 253 2.97 -14.33 8.14
C GLU A 253 2.66 -14.17 9.62
N CYS A 254 3.42 -14.88 10.45
CA CYS A 254 3.32 -14.79 11.90
C CYS A 254 3.68 -13.39 12.42
N ASN A 255 2.81 -12.80 13.24
CA ASN A 255 2.98 -11.45 13.78
C ASN A 255 3.91 -11.37 15.01
N GLY A 256 4.50 -12.50 15.44
CA GLY A 256 5.47 -12.51 16.52
C GLY A 256 4.88 -12.46 17.93
N VAL A 257 3.54 -12.43 18.06
CA VAL A 257 2.86 -12.43 19.37
C VAL A 257 3.12 -13.72 20.10
N ARG A 258 3.79 -13.64 21.25
CA ARG A 258 4.06 -14.82 22.09
C ARG A 258 2.76 -15.38 22.63
N ASP A 259 2.62 -16.69 22.51
CA ASP A 259 1.57 -17.40 23.19
C ASP A 259 1.72 -17.22 24.73
N PRO A 260 0.69 -16.70 25.43
CA PRO A 260 0.74 -16.43 26.87
C PRO A 260 1.03 -17.66 27.75
N GLU A 261 0.73 -18.87 27.28
CA GLU A 261 0.96 -20.11 28.03
C GLU A 261 2.27 -20.82 27.64
N LEU A 262 2.72 -20.70 26.38
CA LEU A 262 3.92 -21.40 25.90
C LEU A 262 5.23 -20.64 26.15
N GLY A 263 5.18 -19.30 26.26
CA GLY A 263 6.37 -18.47 26.54
C GLY A 263 7.46 -18.44 25.45
N SER A 264 7.33 -19.25 24.39
CA SER A 264 8.24 -19.26 23.23
C SER A 264 8.06 -18.01 22.38
N ALA A 265 9.16 -17.51 21.81
CA ALA A 265 9.14 -16.39 20.87
C ALA A 265 8.43 -16.82 19.58
N ALA A 266 7.32 -16.15 19.24
CA ALA A 266 6.40 -16.53 18.17
C ALA A 266 6.77 -15.98 16.78
N THR A 267 8.05 -15.80 16.53
CA THR A 267 8.56 -15.69 15.15
C THR A 267 8.59 -17.03 14.42
N LEU A 268 8.21 -18.12 15.10
CA LEU A 268 8.23 -19.47 14.57
C LEU A 268 6.87 -20.12 14.74
N CYS A 269 6.44 -20.80 13.68
CA CYS A 269 5.25 -21.64 13.67
C CYS A 269 5.28 -22.63 14.82
N ILE A 270 4.19 -22.64 15.59
CA ILE A 270 4.04 -23.51 16.75
C ILE A 270 3.95 -24.94 16.22
N PRO A 271 4.89 -25.83 16.58
CA PRO A 271 4.92 -27.17 16.04
C PRO A 271 3.75 -28.01 16.55
N GLU A 272 3.39 -28.98 15.71
CA GLU A 272 2.49 -30.15 15.80
C GLU A 272 2.14 -30.79 17.17
N LEU A 273 2.62 -30.32 18.32
CA LEU A 273 2.53 -31.05 19.60
C LEU A 273 1.36 -30.63 20.50
N LYS A 274 0.54 -29.65 20.12
CA LYS A 274 -0.71 -29.29 20.84
C LYS A 274 -1.84 -28.84 19.91
N PRO A 275 -3.11 -29.14 20.26
CA PRO A 275 -4.27 -28.82 19.44
C PRO A 275 -4.52 -27.30 19.35
N ASP A 276 -4.96 -26.86 18.17
CA ASP A 276 -5.49 -25.54 17.85
C ASP A 276 -6.30 -24.92 18.99
N PRO A 277 -6.08 -23.63 19.31
CA PRO A 277 -7.04 -22.89 20.10
C PRO A 277 -8.50 -23.01 19.57
N LEU A 278 -8.76 -23.02 18.26
CA LEU A 278 -10.11 -23.10 17.69
C LEU A 278 -10.83 -24.45 17.91
N PHE A 279 -10.12 -25.53 18.25
CA PHE A 279 -10.70 -26.86 18.47
C PHE A 279 -10.54 -27.28 19.94
N GLY A 280 -11.21 -26.55 20.81
CA GLY A 280 -11.13 -26.71 22.26
C GLY A 280 -11.48 -28.10 22.78
N THR A 281 -10.48 -28.95 22.96
CA THR A 281 -10.41 -29.91 24.07
C THR A 281 -8.96 -30.18 24.46
N PRO A 282 -8.61 -30.17 25.76
CA PRO A 282 -7.31 -30.67 26.21
C PRO A 282 -7.34 -32.20 26.12
N ILE A 283 -6.98 -32.73 24.96
CA ILE A 283 -6.77 -34.18 24.83
C ILE A 283 -5.49 -34.49 25.59
N THR A 284 -5.60 -35.24 26.68
CA THR A 284 -4.46 -35.80 27.39
C THR A 284 -3.76 -36.84 26.50
N GLY A 285 -2.81 -36.38 25.70
CA GLY A 285 -2.07 -37.17 24.73
C GLY A 285 -1.59 -36.24 23.62
N ILE A 286 -0.32 -36.33 23.26
CA ILE A 286 0.30 -35.52 22.21
C ILE A 286 -0.34 -35.96 20.87
N THR A 287 -1.47 -35.38 20.51
CA THR A 287 -2.11 -35.56 19.21
C THR A 287 -1.84 -34.33 18.37
N GLN A 288 -1.20 -34.58 17.23
CA GLN A 288 -0.98 -33.64 16.14
C GLN A 288 -2.23 -32.82 15.85
N ASP A 289 -2.07 -31.50 15.73
CA ASP A 289 -3.09 -30.66 15.12
C ASP A 289 -3.35 -31.18 13.70
N PRO A 290 -4.59 -31.56 13.35
CA PRO A 290 -4.89 -32.13 12.04
C PRO A 290 -4.64 -31.14 10.88
N GLN A 291 -4.52 -29.83 11.14
CA GLN A 291 -4.24 -28.81 10.13
C GLN A 291 -2.75 -28.41 10.06
N GLY A 292 -1.91 -28.98 10.93
CA GLY A 292 -0.47 -28.74 10.94
C GLY A 292 -0.03 -27.58 11.82
N PRO A 293 1.17 -27.02 11.61
CA PRO A 293 1.69 -25.92 12.43
C PRO A 293 0.95 -24.61 12.16
N TRP A 294 0.81 -23.78 13.18
CA TRP A 294 0.09 -22.50 13.12
C TRP A 294 0.83 -21.40 13.89
N CYS A 295 0.44 -20.14 13.69
CA CYS A 295 0.91 -19.01 14.48
C CYS A 295 -0.13 -17.91 14.60
N TYR A 296 0.15 -16.93 15.48
CA TYR A 296 -0.66 -15.73 15.57
C TYR A 296 -0.36 -14.77 14.42
N VAL A 297 -1.40 -14.12 13.91
CA VAL A 297 -1.39 -13.19 12.78
C VAL A 297 -2.24 -11.97 13.11
N ASP A 298 -2.12 -10.92 12.29
CA ASP A 298 -2.95 -9.72 12.45
C ASP A 298 -4.36 -9.97 11.88
N GLU A 299 -5.35 -9.26 12.41
CA GLU A 299 -6.73 -9.38 11.92
C GLU A 299 -6.81 -9.07 10.42
N GLY A 300 -7.32 -10.04 9.65
CA GLY A 300 -7.49 -9.91 8.20
C GLY A 300 -6.22 -10.01 7.37
N SER A 301 -5.06 -10.32 7.96
CA SER A 301 -3.79 -10.48 7.22
C SER A 301 -3.70 -11.80 6.46
N CYS A 302 -4.47 -12.81 6.89
CA CYS A 302 -4.55 -14.14 6.28
C CYS A 302 -6.00 -14.51 5.98
N ASP A 303 -6.24 -15.18 4.85
CA ASP A 303 -7.58 -15.64 4.46
C ASP A 303 -8.17 -16.67 5.43
N ASP A 304 -7.31 -17.49 6.06
CA ASP A 304 -7.68 -18.46 7.09
C ASP A 304 -7.58 -17.91 8.52
N GLY A 305 -7.21 -16.64 8.66
CA GLY A 305 -7.06 -15.95 9.94
C GLY A 305 -8.36 -15.93 10.73
N LYS A 306 -8.38 -16.57 11.91
CA LYS A 306 -9.55 -16.64 12.78
C LYS A 306 -9.21 -16.22 14.20
N GLU A 307 -10.14 -15.56 14.86
CA GLU A 307 -9.95 -15.14 16.25
C GLU A 307 -9.79 -16.37 17.17
N SER A 308 -8.76 -16.33 18.00
CA SER A 308 -8.48 -17.35 19.00
C SER A 308 -9.59 -17.36 20.05
N PRO A 309 -10.25 -18.51 20.30
CA PRO A 309 -11.30 -18.60 21.31
C PRO A 309 -10.75 -18.54 22.74
N TYR A 310 -9.43 -18.62 22.94
CA TYR A 310 -8.80 -18.51 24.25
C TYR A 310 -8.31 -17.08 24.53
N TYR A 311 -7.92 -16.34 23.50
CA TYR A 311 -7.35 -15.00 23.64
C TYR A 311 -8.06 -14.03 22.69
N ALA A 312 -9.03 -13.31 23.25
CA ALA A 312 -9.75 -12.27 22.52
C ALA A 312 -8.78 -11.24 21.91
N GLY A 313 -9.00 -10.90 20.65
CA GLY A 313 -8.16 -9.99 19.87
C GLY A 313 -6.88 -10.59 19.29
N LEU A 314 -6.61 -11.88 19.49
CA LEU A 314 -5.54 -12.59 18.77
C LEU A 314 -6.14 -13.44 17.65
N PHE A 315 -5.52 -13.43 16.47
CA PHE A 315 -5.96 -14.23 15.32
C PHE A 315 -4.91 -15.30 15.01
N THR A 316 -5.34 -16.51 14.63
CA THR A 316 -4.47 -17.64 14.29
C THR A 316 -4.62 -18.02 12.82
N SER A 317 -3.51 -18.40 12.19
CA SER A 317 -3.46 -18.86 10.79
C SER A 317 -2.51 -20.06 10.64
N TYR A 318 -2.90 -21.00 9.78
CA TYR A 318 -2.11 -22.12 9.30
C TYR A 318 -1.41 -21.79 7.99
N LEU A 319 -2.06 -21.01 7.11
CA LEU A 319 -1.46 -20.56 5.85
C LEU A 319 -0.17 -19.78 6.08
N ALA A 320 -0.11 -18.98 7.16
CA ALA A 320 1.10 -18.26 7.57
C ALA A 320 2.30 -19.16 7.83
N CYS A 321 2.05 -20.44 8.08
CA CYS A 321 3.05 -21.47 8.38
C CYS A 321 3.29 -22.46 7.24
N GLN A 322 2.42 -22.47 6.23
CA GLN A 322 2.54 -23.37 5.07
C GLN A 322 3.21 -22.67 3.89
N ASN A 323 2.90 -21.40 3.66
CA ASN A 323 3.46 -20.57 2.59
C ASN A 323 3.73 -19.16 3.13
N PRO A 324 4.92 -18.86 3.69
CA PRO A 324 5.27 -17.46 3.94
C PRO A 324 5.11 -16.70 2.62
N SER A 325 4.65 -15.44 2.65
CA SER A 325 4.50 -14.64 1.44
C SER A 325 5.87 -14.48 0.77
N GLU A 326 6.16 -15.33 -0.21
CA GLU A 326 7.45 -15.38 -0.86
C GLU A 326 7.60 -14.18 -1.80
N GLY A 327 8.80 -13.60 -1.79
CA GLY A 327 9.23 -12.76 -2.91
C GLY A 327 9.20 -13.58 -4.18
N VAL A 328 9.05 -12.92 -5.33
CA VAL A 328 9.12 -13.61 -6.61
C VAL A 328 10.56 -14.12 -6.81
N GLU A 329 10.73 -15.43 -7.03
CA GLU A 329 12.03 -16.01 -7.38
C GLU A 329 12.61 -15.30 -8.62
N GLY A 330 13.88 -14.91 -8.54
CA GLY A 330 14.52 -14.10 -9.58
C GLY A 330 14.11 -12.62 -9.59
N PHE A 331 13.32 -12.19 -8.60
CA PHE A 331 13.06 -10.79 -8.24
C PHE A 331 13.24 -10.58 -6.73
N GLU A 332 14.27 -11.20 -6.17
CA GLU A 332 14.57 -11.12 -4.75
C GLU A 332 15.29 -9.81 -4.46
N GLY A 333 14.54 -8.79 -4.04
CA GLY A 333 15.13 -7.52 -3.66
C GLY A 333 14.13 -6.48 -3.19
N PHE A 334 14.62 -5.58 -2.35
CA PHE A 334 13.90 -4.39 -1.95
C PHE A 334 14.37 -3.24 -2.83
N SER A 335 13.45 -2.59 -3.54
CA SER A 335 13.80 -1.34 -4.19
C SER A 335 13.93 -0.24 -3.16
N ARG A 336 14.76 0.75 -3.47
CA ARG A 336 14.86 1.99 -2.70
C ARG A 336 14.71 3.16 -3.63
N THR A 337 14.12 4.22 -3.10
CA THR A 337 14.05 5.49 -3.79
C THR A 337 14.97 6.54 -3.17
N PRO A 338 15.83 7.20 -3.96
CA PRO A 338 16.61 8.34 -3.48
C PRO A 338 15.78 9.63 -3.41
N ASP A 339 14.66 9.71 -4.12
CA ASP A 339 13.88 10.93 -4.36
C ASP A 339 12.38 10.81 -4.02
N GLY A 340 11.88 9.61 -3.73
CA GLY A 340 10.46 9.31 -3.51
C GLY A 340 9.72 8.86 -4.77
N SER A 341 10.29 9.02 -5.97
CA SER A 341 9.56 8.87 -7.23
C SER A 341 10.13 7.80 -8.16
N THR A 342 11.43 7.50 -8.02
CA THR A 342 12.14 6.52 -8.82
C THR A 342 12.64 5.40 -7.91
N PHE A 343 12.25 4.17 -8.21
CA PHE A 343 12.54 2.97 -7.45
C PHE A 343 13.41 2.04 -8.28
N THR A 344 14.59 1.74 -7.76
CA THR A 344 15.55 0.84 -8.39
C THR A 344 15.82 -0.32 -7.45
N TRP A 345 15.83 -1.54 -7.99
CA TRP A 345 16.20 -2.74 -7.24
C TRP A 345 17.71 -2.92 -7.25
N TYR A 346 18.25 -3.32 -6.10
CA TYR A 346 19.67 -3.52 -5.88
C TYR A 346 19.90 -4.92 -5.33
N GLU A 347 21.04 -5.52 -5.69
CA GLU A 347 21.47 -6.78 -5.12
C GLU A 347 21.74 -6.65 -3.62
N SER A 348 21.52 -7.74 -2.89
CA SER A 348 21.89 -7.84 -1.48
C SER A 348 23.40 -7.67 -1.34
N ALA A 349 23.86 -6.59 -0.70
CA ALA A 349 25.28 -6.37 -0.49
C ALA A 349 25.90 -7.54 0.31
N SER A 350 26.76 -8.33 -0.32
CA SER A 350 27.78 -9.06 0.41
C SER A 350 28.73 -8.03 1.03
N SER A 351 29.03 -8.18 2.32
CA SER A 351 29.76 -7.19 3.11
C SER A 351 31.00 -6.63 2.40
N GLY A 352 30.95 -5.37 1.96
CA GLY A 352 32.11 -4.62 1.47
C GLY A 352 32.09 -4.22 -0.02
N ASP A 353 31.19 -4.77 -0.84
CA ASP A 353 31.06 -4.38 -2.26
C ASP A 353 29.98 -3.32 -2.49
N GLU A 354 30.18 -2.49 -3.52
CA GLU A 354 29.15 -1.58 -4.02
C GLU A 354 27.95 -2.39 -4.51
N ARG A 355 26.72 -1.97 -4.15
CA ARG A 355 25.51 -2.69 -4.57
C ARG A 355 25.30 -2.53 -6.07
N GLY A 356 25.42 -3.65 -6.80
CA GLY A 356 24.98 -3.74 -8.18
C GLY A 356 23.47 -3.53 -8.32
N GLN A 357 23.03 -3.03 -9.47
CA GLN A 357 21.61 -2.99 -9.80
C GLN A 357 21.12 -4.42 -10.04
N LEU A 358 20.01 -4.81 -9.42
CA LEU A 358 19.48 -6.16 -9.55
C LEU A 358 19.07 -6.42 -11.01
N VAL A 359 19.62 -7.48 -11.59
CA VAL A 359 19.15 -8.01 -12.87
C VAL A 359 17.96 -8.93 -12.60
N VAL A 360 16.82 -8.64 -13.22
CA VAL A 360 15.60 -9.41 -13.04
C VAL A 360 15.71 -10.74 -13.78
N THR A 361 15.62 -11.86 -13.09
CA THR A 361 15.55 -13.20 -13.71
C THR A 361 14.19 -13.86 -13.54
N ALA A 362 13.25 -13.18 -12.89
CA ALA A 362 11.89 -13.65 -12.70
C ALA A 362 11.19 -13.98 -14.03
N PRO A 363 10.29 -14.99 -14.03
CA PRO A 363 9.47 -15.33 -15.19
C PRO A 363 8.74 -14.11 -15.76
N GLY A 364 8.49 -14.13 -17.08
CA GLY A 364 7.58 -13.17 -17.68
C GLY A 364 6.17 -13.32 -17.12
N GLY A 365 5.46 -12.22 -16.88
CA GLY A 365 4.13 -12.30 -16.26
C GLY A 365 3.66 -10.99 -15.67
N LEU A 366 2.49 -11.05 -15.03
CA LEU A 366 1.95 -9.98 -14.22
C LEU A 366 2.34 -10.23 -12.76
N TYR A 367 2.64 -9.16 -12.05
CA TYR A 367 3.05 -9.15 -10.66
C TYR A 367 2.44 -7.96 -9.93
N ASP A 368 2.21 -8.09 -8.63
CA ASP A 368 1.72 -6.99 -7.80
C ASP A 368 2.91 -6.16 -7.28
N LEU A 369 2.78 -4.83 -7.35
CA LEU A 369 3.72 -3.89 -6.73
C LEU A 369 3.18 -3.46 -5.37
N CYS A 370 3.97 -3.74 -4.34
CA CYS A 370 3.64 -3.46 -2.95
C CYS A 370 4.61 -2.44 -2.39
N TRP A 371 4.10 -1.47 -1.62
CA TRP A 371 4.86 -0.34 -1.12
C TRP A 371 4.91 -0.30 0.40
N CYS A 372 6.02 0.25 0.90
CA CYS A 372 6.26 0.54 2.30
C CYS A 372 6.79 1.97 2.46
N SER A 373 6.37 2.64 3.54
CA SER A 373 6.89 3.96 3.91
C SER A 373 8.01 3.83 4.94
N ASP A 374 9.20 4.36 4.65
CA ASP A 374 10.30 4.36 5.62
C ASP A 374 10.22 5.64 6.47
N GLU A 375 9.70 5.53 7.69
CA GLU A 375 9.59 6.70 8.57
C GLU A 375 10.97 7.11 9.12
N PRO A 376 11.42 8.38 8.94
CA PRO A 376 12.75 8.81 9.39
C PRO A 376 12.97 8.65 10.90
N SER A 377 11.88 8.63 11.68
CA SER A 377 11.90 8.46 13.13
C SER A 377 12.05 7.01 13.58
N ILE A 378 11.89 6.03 12.69
CA ILE A 378 11.96 4.59 12.99
C ILE A 378 12.79 3.94 11.88
N SER A 379 14.11 3.82 12.06
CA SER A 379 14.95 3.18 11.05
C SER A 379 14.65 1.69 10.96
N GLY A 380 14.38 1.18 9.75
CA GLY A 380 14.21 -0.25 9.46
C GLY A 380 12.77 -0.70 9.23
N VAL A 381 11.84 0.23 8.95
CA VAL A 381 10.42 -0.09 8.74
C VAL A 381 10.17 -0.78 7.41
N CYS A 382 11.07 -0.72 6.42
CA CYS A 382 10.88 -1.38 5.11
C CYS A 382 11.96 -2.44 4.85
N THR A 383 12.11 -3.40 5.77
CA THR A 383 13.17 -4.42 5.71
C THR A 383 12.66 -5.84 5.58
N LEU A 384 11.39 -6.07 5.89
CA LEU A 384 10.72 -7.36 5.83
C LEU A 384 9.59 -7.30 4.80
N MET A 385 9.23 -8.45 4.20
CA MET A 385 8.15 -8.49 3.20
C MET A 385 6.82 -7.97 3.77
N ARG A 386 6.49 -8.31 5.03
CA ARG A 386 5.30 -7.81 5.75
C ARG A 386 5.15 -6.30 5.84
N ASP A 387 6.26 -5.57 5.71
CA ASP A 387 6.24 -4.12 5.80
C ASP A 387 5.57 -3.49 4.55
N TYR A 388 5.57 -4.21 3.44
CA TYR A 388 5.03 -3.80 2.15
C TYR A 388 3.57 -4.24 2.01
N SER A 389 2.69 -3.59 2.76
CA SER A 389 1.27 -3.92 2.82
C SER A 389 0.39 -3.14 1.83
N LEU A 390 0.95 -2.13 1.16
CA LEU A 390 0.17 -1.23 0.32
C LEU A 390 0.26 -1.60 -1.16
N TYR A 391 -0.85 -2.01 -1.77
CA TYR A 391 -0.92 -2.24 -3.22
C TYR A 391 -0.86 -0.92 -4.00
N VAL A 392 0.03 -0.87 -5.00
CA VAL A 392 0.27 0.34 -5.80
C VAL A 392 -0.04 0.15 -7.28
N GLY A 393 0.04 -1.09 -7.79
CA GLY A 393 -0.24 -1.35 -9.19
C GLY A 393 0.36 -2.67 -9.66
N ILE A 394 0.42 -2.83 -10.97
CA ILE A 394 0.87 -4.05 -11.62
C ILE A 394 2.23 -3.81 -12.29
N LEU A 395 3.17 -4.71 -12.02
CA LEU A 395 4.40 -4.86 -12.79
C LEU A 395 4.21 -5.95 -13.83
N TYR A 396 4.44 -5.59 -15.09
CA TYR A 396 4.52 -6.52 -16.19
C TYR A 396 5.99 -6.84 -16.48
N ILE A 397 6.39 -8.08 -16.25
CA ILE A 397 7.70 -8.55 -16.65
C ILE A 397 7.58 -9.15 -18.05
N ARG A 398 8.27 -8.53 -18.99
CA ARG A 398 8.46 -9.05 -20.31
C ARG A 398 9.43 -10.23 -20.26
N GLY A 399 8.97 -11.40 -20.69
CA GLY A 399 9.76 -12.62 -20.71
C GLY A 399 8.94 -13.89 -20.90
N VAL A 400 9.62 -15.03 -20.71
CA VAL A 400 8.99 -16.35 -20.79
C VAL A 400 8.22 -16.60 -19.51
N SER A 401 6.90 -16.76 -19.59
CA SER A 401 6.06 -17.10 -18.42
C SER A 401 6.07 -18.60 -18.19
N GLY A 402 5.88 -18.99 -16.92
CA GLY A 402 5.88 -20.40 -16.52
C GLY A 402 7.23 -21.03 -16.77
N LEU A 403 8.26 -20.54 -16.06
CA LEU A 403 9.56 -21.20 -15.97
C LEU A 403 9.39 -22.54 -15.25
N ASP A 404 8.79 -23.50 -15.93
CA ASP A 404 9.08 -24.88 -15.64
C ASP A 404 10.50 -25.07 -16.16
N ASP A 405 11.50 -24.85 -15.30
CA ASP A 405 12.92 -25.17 -15.54
C ASP A 405 13.11 -26.67 -15.89
N THR A 406 12.02 -27.44 -15.77
CA THR A 406 11.83 -28.83 -16.17
C THR A 406 11.43 -29.03 -17.63
N THR A 407 11.11 -27.97 -18.39
CA THR A 407 10.72 -28.09 -19.80
C THR A 407 11.93 -28.51 -20.61
N ILE A 408 11.91 -29.73 -21.14
CA ILE A 408 12.97 -30.29 -21.97
C ILE A 408 12.50 -30.33 -23.43
N HIS A 409 13.20 -29.61 -24.29
CA HIS A 409 13.01 -29.66 -25.73
C HIS A 409 13.96 -30.67 -26.37
N ASP A 410 13.41 -31.66 -27.07
CA ASP A 410 14.20 -32.69 -27.73
C ASP A 410 14.65 -32.26 -29.14
N CYS A 411 15.95 -32.21 -29.35
CA CYS A 411 16.59 -32.02 -30.66
C CYS A 411 17.35 -33.28 -31.06
N THR A 412 17.37 -33.61 -32.36
CA THR A 412 18.19 -34.73 -32.88
C THR A 412 19.42 -34.19 -33.59
N ALA A 413 20.60 -34.75 -33.28
CA ALA A 413 21.83 -34.42 -33.99
C ALA A 413 21.70 -34.68 -35.49
N GLY A 414 22.23 -33.78 -36.31
CA GLY A 414 22.14 -33.79 -37.78
C GLY A 414 20.82 -33.29 -38.35
N ARG A 415 19.88 -32.79 -37.54
CA ARG A 415 18.61 -32.19 -38.00
C ARG A 415 18.47 -30.73 -37.57
N ASN A 416 17.67 -29.97 -38.33
CA ASN A 416 17.22 -28.65 -37.89
C ASN A 416 16.36 -28.84 -36.63
N CYS A 417 16.61 -28.02 -35.61
CA CYS A 417 15.78 -27.96 -34.42
C CYS A 417 15.14 -26.59 -34.28
N SER A 418 13.85 -26.60 -33.97
CA SER A 418 13.06 -25.42 -33.66
C SER A 418 12.40 -25.62 -32.30
N ILE A 419 12.52 -24.62 -31.43
CA ILE A 419 11.95 -24.62 -30.10
C ILE A 419 10.78 -23.65 -30.10
N THR A 420 9.58 -24.16 -29.85
CA THR A 420 8.42 -23.33 -29.62
C THR A 420 8.24 -23.15 -28.13
N LEU A 421 8.39 -21.92 -27.65
CA LEU A 421 8.07 -21.59 -26.27
C LEU A 421 6.59 -21.24 -26.19
N THR A 422 5.91 -21.77 -25.18
CA THR A 422 4.52 -21.44 -24.86
C THR A 422 4.49 -20.48 -23.68
N GLY A 423 3.50 -19.59 -23.63
CA GLY A 423 3.36 -18.66 -22.51
C GLY A 423 4.36 -17.51 -22.54
N LEU A 424 4.66 -16.90 -23.69
CA LEU A 424 5.50 -15.69 -23.67
C LEU A 424 4.66 -14.47 -23.33
N SER A 425 5.01 -13.82 -22.22
CA SER A 425 4.50 -12.50 -21.85
C SER A 425 5.39 -11.46 -22.53
N GLY A 426 5.06 -11.11 -23.77
CA GLY A 426 5.72 -10.04 -24.53
C GLY A 426 7.05 -10.47 -25.16
N THR A 427 7.00 -10.97 -26.40
CA THR A 427 8.21 -11.13 -27.22
C THR A 427 8.46 -9.93 -28.11
N GLY A 428 9.71 -9.57 -28.28
CA GLY A 428 10.17 -8.62 -29.28
C GLY A 428 10.64 -9.34 -30.54
N PRO A 429 10.65 -8.64 -31.67
CA PRO A 429 11.10 -9.21 -32.94
C PRO A 429 12.57 -9.68 -32.86
N HIS A 430 13.37 -9.08 -31.99
CA HIS A 430 14.81 -9.33 -31.90
C HIS A 430 15.22 -10.35 -30.82
N ASP A 431 14.28 -10.87 -30.04
CA ASP A 431 14.55 -11.83 -28.97
C ASP A 431 15.20 -13.10 -29.50
N ARG A 432 16.06 -13.71 -28.69
CA ARG A 432 16.83 -14.92 -29.05
C ARG A 432 16.99 -15.85 -27.87
N LEU A 433 17.29 -17.11 -28.18
CA LEU A 433 17.73 -18.12 -27.23
C LEU A 433 19.20 -18.48 -27.46
N ALA A 434 19.89 -18.85 -26.38
CA ALA A 434 21.20 -19.47 -26.43
C ALA A 434 21.16 -20.83 -25.73
N ALA A 435 21.78 -21.85 -26.33
CA ALA A 435 22.02 -23.13 -25.68
C ALA A 435 23.38 -23.12 -24.97
N LEU A 436 23.37 -23.31 -23.65
CA LEU A 436 24.54 -23.24 -22.79
C LEU A 436 24.81 -24.56 -22.06
N PRO A 437 26.07 -24.94 -21.83
CA PRO A 437 26.41 -26.15 -21.09
C PRO A 437 26.31 -26.01 -19.56
N GLY A 438 26.08 -24.80 -19.04
CA GLY A 438 25.87 -24.51 -17.62
C GLY A 438 24.65 -23.62 -17.39
N ALA A 439 24.47 -23.15 -16.15
CA ALA A 439 23.40 -22.20 -15.81
C ALA A 439 23.58 -20.85 -16.54
N CYS A 440 22.47 -20.17 -16.82
CA CYS A 440 22.47 -18.91 -17.58
C CYS A 440 23.24 -17.78 -16.90
N SER A 441 23.13 -17.67 -15.58
CA SER A 441 23.80 -16.62 -14.78
C SER A 441 25.31 -16.84 -14.60
N ASP A 442 25.76 -18.09 -14.66
CA ASP A 442 27.11 -18.47 -14.21
C ASP A 442 28.01 -18.87 -15.39
N TRP A 443 27.45 -19.01 -16.58
CA TRP A 443 28.19 -19.48 -17.74
C TRP A 443 29.10 -18.40 -18.31
N GLN A 444 30.40 -18.61 -18.19
CA GLN A 444 31.41 -17.84 -18.90
C GLN A 444 32.35 -18.77 -19.67
N PRO A 445 32.72 -18.42 -20.92
CA PRO A 445 33.75 -19.16 -21.63
C PRO A 445 35.08 -19.02 -20.87
N ALA A 446 35.84 -20.12 -20.74
CA ALA A 446 37.09 -20.13 -19.97
C ALA A 446 38.13 -19.15 -20.53
N THR A 447 38.10 -18.92 -21.84
CA THR A 447 38.90 -17.91 -22.55
C THR A 447 38.09 -17.25 -23.65
N GLU A 448 38.50 -16.05 -24.09
CA GLU A 448 37.88 -15.34 -25.23
C GLU A 448 37.97 -16.12 -26.56
N ALA A 449 38.85 -17.12 -26.63
CA ALA A 449 39.02 -18.01 -27.77
C ALA A 449 38.05 -19.20 -27.77
N ASP A 450 37.40 -19.49 -26.63
CA ASP A 450 36.45 -20.60 -26.51
C ASP A 450 35.11 -20.26 -27.16
N TYR A 451 34.38 -21.30 -27.57
CA TYR A 451 33.03 -21.12 -28.08
C TYR A 451 32.13 -20.57 -26.96
N PRO A 452 31.38 -19.49 -27.22
CA PRO A 452 30.63 -18.82 -26.16
C PRO A 452 29.38 -19.61 -25.72
N GLY A 453 28.98 -20.63 -26.48
CA GLY A 453 27.90 -21.55 -26.16
C GLY A 453 28.26 -22.99 -26.51
N VAL A 454 27.28 -23.91 -26.52
CA VAL A 454 27.52 -25.35 -26.73
C VAL A 454 28.15 -25.62 -28.11
N PRO A 455 29.35 -26.27 -28.17
CA PRO A 455 29.97 -26.65 -29.43
C PRO A 455 29.06 -27.57 -30.28
N GLY A 456 28.97 -27.28 -31.57
CA GLY A 456 28.15 -28.04 -32.52
C GLY A 456 26.74 -27.49 -32.72
N PHE A 457 26.27 -26.55 -31.90
CA PHE A 457 25.13 -25.73 -32.31
C PHE A 457 25.58 -24.65 -33.31
N PRO A 458 24.74 -24.29 -34.29
CA PRO A 458 25.01 -23.18 -35.21
C PRO A 458 25.08 -21.82 -34.50
N ASN A 459 25.67 -20.83 -35.17
CA ASN A 459 25.70 -19.42 -34.72
C ASN A 459 26.17 -19.26 -33.27
N SER A 460 27.18 -20.04 -32.87
CA SER A 460 27.69 -20.06 -31.50
C SER A 460 26.63 -20.41 -30.45
N ALA A 461 25.73 -21.32 -30.79
CA ALA A 461 24.59 -21.74 -30.00
C ALA A 461 23.48 -20.71 -29.79
N ILE A 462 23.48 -19.60 -30.54
CA ILE A 462 22.44 -18.58 -30.50
C ILE A 462 21.43 -18.79 -31.64
N THR A 463 20.14 -18.68 -31.36
CA THR A 463 19.10 -18.79 -32.39
C THR A 463 19.09 -17.56 -33.31
N LEU A 464 18.45 -17.70 -34.46
CA LEU A 464 18.04 -16.57 -35.27
C LEU A 464 17.10 -15.65 -34.47
N PRO A 465 17.07 -14.34 -34.77
CA PRO A 465 16.09 -13.45 -34.16
C PRO A 465 14.68 -13.84 -34.57
N LEU A 466 13.72 -13.66 -33.67
CA LEU A 466 12.34 -14.15 -33.84
C LEU A 466 11.68 -13.68 -35.16
N TYR A 467 11.96 -12.46 -35.64
CA TYR A 467 11.42 -11.97 -36.91
C TYR A 467 11.92 -12.73 -38.16
N GLN A 468 13.05 -13.44 -38.05
CA GLN A 468 13.59 -14.30 -39.12
C GLN A 468 13.20 -15.77 -38.96
N ALA A 469 12.63 -16.14 -37.81
CA ALA A 469 12.21 -17.50 -37.59
C ALA A 469 10.96 -17.82 -38.42
N SER A 470 10.92 -19.04 -38.95
CA SER A 470 9.80 -19.57 -39.71
C SER A 470 8.54 -19.67 -38.85
N GLY A 471 7.72 -18.62 -38.87
CA GLY A 471 6.41 -18.65 -38.23
C GLY A 471 5.92 -17.37 -37.57
N TYR A 472 6.69 -16.27 -37.51
CA TYR A 472 6.26 -15.03 -36.85
C TYR A 472 4.82 -14.62 -37.23
N PRO A 473 3.90 -14.42 -36.25
CA PRO A 473 4.13 -14.25 -34.81
C PRO A 473 4.22 -15.53 -33.96
N ALA A 474 4.40 -16.72 -34.55
CA ALA A 474 4.65 -17.95 -33.81
C ALA A 474 5.97 -17.84 -33.03
N GLN A 475 5.90 -18.17 -31.74
CA GLN A 475 6.94 -18.11 -30.72
C GLN A 475 7.98 -19.24 -30.89
N SER A 476 8.42 -19.46 -32.13
CA SER A 476 9.35 -20.52 -32.52
C SER A 476 10.74 -19.94 -32.77
N PHE A 477 11.74 -20.49 -32.08
CA PHE A 477 13.14 -20.12 -32.21
C PHE A 477 13.89 -21.23 -32.94
N GLU A 478 14.74 -20.87 -33.90
CA GLU A 478 15.53 -21.85 -34.66
C GLU A 478 16.97 -21.38 -34.84
N TRP A 479 17.91 -22.31 -34.94
CA TRP A 479 19.32 -22.01 -35.19
C TRP A 479 19.65 -21.84 -36.69
N GLY A 480 18.66 -22.01 -37.58
CA GLY A 480 18.80 -21.82 -39.02
C GLY A 480 19.59 -22.91 -39.77
N SER A 481 20.16 -23.90 -39.07
CA SER A 481 20.88 -25.04 -39.66
C SER A 481 20.89 -26.26 -38.74
N PRO A 482 21.25 -27.46 -39.24
CA PRO A 482 21.29 -28.67 -38.42
C PRO A 482 22.27 -28.58 -37.24
N ILE A 483 21.88 -29.14 -36.10
CA ILE A 483 22.72 -29.17 -34.88
C ILE A 483 23.63 -30.40 -34.92
N PHE A 484 24.93 -30.24 -34.64
CA PHE A 484 25.93 -31.31 -34.55
C PHE A 484 26.57 -31.40 -33.16
N ALA A 485 25.89 -30.87 -32.14
CA ALA A 485 26.32 -30.99 -30.76
C ALA A 485 26.34 -32.44 -30.28
N GLN A 486 27.15 -32.71 -29.26
CA GLN A 486 27.16 -34.02 -28.61
C GLN A 486 25.80 -34.28 -27.94
N GLY A 487 25.48 -35.56 -27.75
CA GLY A 487 24.28 -35.93 -27.00
C GLY A 487 24.40 -35.47 -25.55
N GLY A 488 23.35 -34.84 -25.01
CA GLY A 488 23.39 -34.22 -23.69
C GLY A 488 22.17 -33.33 -23.42
N THR A 489 22.08 -32.79 -22.21
CA THR A 489 21.08 -31.76 -21.86
C THR A 489 21.82 -30.45 -21.59
N TYR A 490 21.32 -29.37 -22.17
CA TYR A 490 21.92 -28.04 -22.15
C TYR A 490 20.86 -27.03 -21.72
N SER A 491 21.24 -26.02 -20.96
CA SER A 491 20.32 -24.94 -20.54
C SER A 491 19.95 -24.09 -21.73
N LEU A 492 18.68 -23.67 -21.79
CA LEU A 492 18.22 -22.64 -22.71
C LEU A 492 18.11 -21.33 -21.95
N CYS A 493 18.79 -20.33 -22.46
CA CYS A 493 18.84 -19.00 -21.87
C CYS A 493 18.25 -17.99 -22.83
N TRP A 494 17.44 -17.08 -22.33
CA TRP A 494 16.75 -16.06 -23.09
C TRP A 494 17.44 -14.71 -22.98
N CYS A 495 17.47 -14.03 -24.12
CA CYS A 495 17.88 -12.64 -24.23
C CYS A 495 16.73 -11.87 -24.88
N SER A 496 16.27 -10.85 -24.17
CA SER A 496 15.33 -9.86 -24.71
C SER A 496 16.11 -8.79 -25.46
N ALA A 497 15.66 -8.46 -26.66
CA ALA A 497 16.29 -7.43 -27.47
C ALA A 497 15.28 -6.38 -27.93
N SER A 498 15.66 -5.11 -27.76
CA SER A 498 15.02 -3.98 -28.42
C SER A 498 15.57 -3.79 -29.83
N GLU A 499 16.86 -4.10 -30.03
CA GLU A 499 17.55 -4.01 -31.30
C GLU A 499 18.28 -5.31 -31.61
N ALA A 500 18.55 -5.54 -32.89
CA ALA A 500 19.19 -6.78 -33.31
C ALA A 500 20.55 -7.02 -32.62
N SER A 501 21.28 -5.96 -32.26
CA SER A 501 22.61 -6.03 -31.63
C SER A 501 22.62 -6.50 -30.18
N ASP A 502 21.52 -6.33 -29.44
CA ASP A 502 21.48 -6.56 -27.99
C ASP A 502 21.78 -8.04 -27.67
N CYS A 503 21.23 -8.95 -28.47
CA CYS A 503 21.43 -10.40 -28.34
C CYS A 503 22.45 -10.98 -29.34
N GLN A 504 23.33 -10.16 -29.91
CA GLN A 504 24.36 -10.60 -30.86
C GLN A 504 25.75 -10.80 -30.24
N SER A 505 25.96 -10.37 -28.99
CA SER A 505 27.29 -10.37 -28.40
C SER A 505 27.80 -11.80 -28.16
N ARG A 506 29.11 -12.01 -28.34
CA ARG A 506 29.80 -13.25 -27.95
C ARG A 506 29.87 -13.43 -26.43
N MET A 507 29.42 -12.47 -25.64
CA MET A 507 29.34 -12.56 -24.18
C MET A 507 27.98 -13.12 -23.79
N ILE A 508 27.76 -14.41 -24.08
CA ILE A 508 26.46 -15.06 -23.88
C ILE A 508 26.05 -15.02 -22.39
N GLY A 509 26.99 -15.19 -21.46
CA GLY A 509 26.73 -15.08 -20.01
C GLY A 509 26.46 -13.68 -19.46
N VAL A 510 26.35 -12.65 -20.31
CA VAL A 510 25.99 -11.29 -19.88
C VAL A 510 24.61 -10.90 -20.38
N ASN A 511 24.23 -11.35 -21.59
CA ASN A 511 22.96 -10.94 -22.21
C ASN A 511 21.89 -12.03 -22.13
N PHE A 512 22.27 -13.30 -21.94
CA PHE A 512 21.35 -14.44 -21.85
C PHE A 512 21.28 -14.94 -20.41
N LEU A 513 20.70 -14.13 -19.54
CA LEU A 513 20.68 -14.37 -18.09
C LEU A 513 19.42 -15.09 -17.61
N ALA A 514 18.32 -15.03 -18.36
CA ALA A 514 17.05 -15.61 -17.97
C ALA A 514 16.95 -17.08 -18.41
N PRO A 515 16.89 -18.07 -17.50
CA PRO A 515 16.65 -19.47 -17.87
C PRO A 515 15.24 -19.64 -18.41
N VAL A 516 15.05 -20.53 -19.41
CA VAL A 516 13.73 -20.79 -20.04
C VAL A 516 13.46 -22.27 -20.28
N GLY A 517 14.23 -23.14 -19.63
CA GLY A 517 14.17 -24.59 -19.78
C GLY A 517 15.48 -25.17 -20.31
N SER A 518 15.40 -26.36 -20.90
CA SER A 518 16.56 -27.12 -21.37
C SER A 518 16.34 -27.69 -22.78
N VAL A 519 17.43 -27.85 -23.53
CA VAL A 519 17.46 -28.59 -24.78
C VAL A 519 18.22 -29.89 -24.60
N ARG A 520 17.57 -31.01 -24.90
CA ARG A 520 18.18 -32.34 -24.90
C ARG A 520 18.51 -32.75 -26.34
N VAL A 521 19.79 -32.95 -26.61
CA VAL A 521 20.29 -33.44 -27.89
C VAL A 521 20.38 -34.96 -27.84
N VAL A 522 19.64 -35.61 -28.73
CA VAL A 522 19.66 -37.06 -28.95
C VAL A 522 20.56 -37.35 -30.16
N GLY A 523 21.56 -38.21 -29.94
CA GLY A 523 22.58 -38.58 -30.94
C GLY A 523 22.11 -39.60 -31.97
#